data_AF-A0A924VIG2-F1
#
_entry.id   AF-A0A924VIG2-F1
#
_cell.length_a   1.000
_cell.length_b   1.000
_cell.length_c   1.000
_cell.angle_alpha   90.00
_cell.angle_beta   90.00
_cell.angle_gamma   90.00
#
_symmetry.space_group_name_H-M   'P 1'
#
loop_
_entity.id
_entity.type
_entity.pdbx_description
1 polymer ?
#
loop_
_entity_poly.entity_id
_entity_poly.type
_entity_poly.pdbx_seq_one_letter_code
_entity_poly.pdbx_strand_id
1 'polypeptide(L)'
;MGCKKFFNEGHAKKELGTKLQEADDVPAWELESASDYSLGVVEDQEMITRQIFSPIHVDEDGNITPAGLSEATTHGLSTNRLKYISELAVINKGIDKQNLDNQNPDRKPRNFIGITEFEVSQIREITDHLGVRGLAVFDTALENDNSHSDVFCFTSKKSWRSLRSKLIGIANKNFRLVYIIPSQQTLEK
;
A
#
# COMPACT_ATOMS: atom_id res chain seq x y z
N MET A 1 -7.27 4.21 -23.28
CA MET A 1 -5.96 4.59 -22.69
C MET A 1 -5.43 3.37 -21.96
N GLY A 2 -4.16 3.01 -22.11
CA GLY A 2 -3.58 1.84 -21.45
C GLY A 2 -2.98 2.17 -20.09
N CYS A 3 -2.73 1.15 -19.27
CA CYS A 3 -2.30 1.25 -17.88
C CYS A 3 -1.01 2.06 -17.74
N LYS A 4 0.06 1.63 -18.43
CA LYS A 4 1.35 2.32 -18.43
C LYS A 4 1.26 3.79 -18.84
N LYS A 5 0.42 4.08 -19.85
CA LYS A 5 0.24 5.45 -20.32
C LYS A 5 -0.39 6.32 -19.22
N PHE A 6 -1.43 5.81 -18.55
CA PHE A 6 -2.08 6.52 -17.45
C PHE A 6 -1.10 6.86 -16.32
N PHE A 7 -0.31 5.90 -15.86
CA PHE A 7 0.63 6.14 -14.76
C PHE A 7 1.82 7.04 -15.14
N ASN A 8 2.15 7.14 -16.44
CA ASN A 8 3.24 7.98 -16.95
C ASN A 8 2.80 9.38 -17.44
N GLU A 9 1.50 9.70 -17.42
CA GLU A 9 0.96 10.96 -17.97
C GLU A 9 1.29 12.22 -17.16
N GLY A 10 2.20 12.14 -16.18
CA GLY A 10 2.65 13.31 -15.41
C GLY A 10 1.59 13.86 -14.45
N HIS A 11 0.54 13.09 -14.16
CA HIS A 11 -0.47 13.43 -13.16
C HIS A 11 0.20 13.71 -11.81
N ALA A 12 -0.28 14.71 -11.08
CA ALA A 12 0.17 14.91 -9.71
C ALA A 12 -0.16 13.66 -8.90
N LYS A 13 0.81 13.12 -8.15
CA LYS A 13 0.65 11.85 -7.42
C LYS A 13 -0.64 11.80 -6.57
N LYS A 14 -1.04 12.92 -5.97
CA LYS A 14 -2.25 13.06 -5.14
C LYS A 14 -3.58 12.98 -5.92
N GLU A 15 -3.54 13.13 -7.24
CA GLU A 15 -4.71 13.15 -8.12
C GLU A 15 -4.95 11.81 -8.81
N LEU A 16 -3.98 10.89 -8.80
CA LEU A 16 -4.04 9.59 -9.48
C LEU A 16 -5.32 8.82 -9.16
N GLY A 17 -5.69 8.71 -7.88
CA GLY A 17 -6.89 8.00 -7.46
C GLY A 17 -8.18 8.65 -7.95
N THR A 18 -8.23 9.98 -8.02
CA THR A 18 -9.39 10.69 -8.61
C THR A 18 -9.46 10.44 -10.11
N LYS A 19 -8.32 10.48 -10.81
CA LYS A 19 -8.25 10.19 -12.25
C LYS A 19 -8.58 8.73 -12.58
N LEU A 20 -8.21 7.81 -11.71
CA LEU A 20 -8.57 6.40 -11.86
C LEU A 20 -10.09 6.18 -11.71
N GLN A 21 -10.76 6.96 -10.84
CA GLN A 21 -12.23 6.91 -10.68
C GLN A 21 -12.99 7.50 -11.87
N GLU A 22 -12.34 8.29 -12.71
CA GLU A 22 -12.88 8.85 -13.96
C GLU A 22 -12.62 7.95 -15.17
N ALA A 23 -11.77 6.92 -15.02
CA ALA A 23 -11.38 6.03 -16.10
C ALA A 23 -12.36 4.87 -16.28
N ASP A 24 -12.55 4.49 -17.54
CA ASP A 24 -13.32 3.31 -17.91
C ASP A 24 -12.45 2.03 -17.87
N ASP A 25 -13.05 0.92 -17.45
CA ASP A 25 -12.47 -0.43 -17.49
C ASP A 25 -11.12 -0.60 -16.75
N VAL A 26 -10.99 0.08 -15.61
CA VAL A 26 -9.82 0.00 -14.72
C VAL A 26 -9.42 -1.44 -14.35
N PRO A 27 -10.34 -2.39 -14.08
CA PRO A 27 -9.95 -3.77 -13.80
C PRO A 27 -9.17 -4.45 -14.94
N ALA A 28 -9.48 -4.15 -16.21
CA ALA A 28 -8.76 -4.72 -17.34
C ALA A 28 -7.29 -4.26 -17.38
N TRP A 29 -6.98 -3.08 -16.83
CA TRP A 29 -5.63 -2.53 -16.77
C TRP A 29 -4.70 -3.29 -15.81
N GLU A 30 -5.23 -4.12 -14.90
CA GLU A 30 -4.41 -5.01 -14.06
C GLU A 30 -3.74 -6.13 -14.86
N LEU A 31 -4.19 -6.36 -16.09
CA LEU A 31 -3.56 -7.27 -17.05
C LEU A 31 -2.40 -6.62 -17.82
N GLU A 32 -2.11 -5.36 -17.51
CA GLU A 32 -1.01 -4.59 -18.08
C GLU A 32 -0.05 -4.14 -16.98
N SER A 33 1.21 -3.95 -17.35
CA SER A 33 2.17 -3.28 -16.48
C SER A 33 1.91 -1.77 -16.44
N ALA A 34 2.05 -1.16 -15.26
CA ALA A 34 2.02 0.29 -15.08
C ALA A 34 3.42 0.94 -15.15
N SER A 35 4.50 0.15 -15.22
CA SER A 35 5.87 0.64 -15.02
C SER A 35 6.88 0.12 -16.05
N ASP A 36 7.89 0.94 -16.35
CA ASP A 36 9.09 0.55 -17.09
C ASP A 36 9.98 -0.45 -16.33
N TYR A 37 9.86 -0.51 -15.00
CA TYR A 37 10.66 -1.37 -14.11
C TYR A 37 9.93 -2.65 -13.68
N SER A 38 8.78 -2.90 -14.31
CA SER A 38 7.87 -4.00 -14.03
C SER A 38 8.52 -5.38 -14.17
N LEU A 39 8.11 -6.29 -13.28
CA LEU A 39 8.45 -7.71 -13.32
C LEU A 39 7.30 -8.57 -13.85
N GLY A 40 6.28 -7.93 -14.43
CA GLY A 40 5.03 -8.55 -14.87
C GLY A 40 3.85 -8.21 -13.96
N VAL A 41 2.64 -8.45 -14.45
CA VAL A 41 1.38 -8.16 -13.74
C VAL A 41 1.33 -8.79 -12.34
N VAL A 42 0.52 -8.23 -11.44
CA VAL A 42 0.34 -8.78 -10.10
C VAL A 42 -0.71 -9.91 -10.16
N GLU A 43 -0.30 -11.15 -9.92
CA GLU A 43 -1.18 -12.32 -9.99
C GLU A 43 -2.05 -12.46 -8.74
N ASP A 44 -3.20 -13.15 -8.86
CA ASP A 44 -4.16 -13.35 -7.77
C ASP A 44 -3.56 -14.04 -6.55
N GLN A 45 -2.65 -15.00 -6.77
CA GLN A 45 -2.02 -15.80 -5.72
C GLN A 45 -0.84 -15.09 -5.06
N GLU A 46 -0.48 -13.89 -5.52
CA GLU A 46 0.62 -13.15 -4.91
C GLU A 46 0.22 -12.60 -3.54
N MET A 47 1.17 -12.67 -2.62
CA MET A 47 1.11 -11.95 -1.36
C MET A 47 1.80 -10.60 -1.51
N ILE A 48 1.09 -9.54 -1.17
CA ILE A 48 1.65 -8.17 -1.08
C ILE A 48 1.65 -7.72 0.38
N THR A 49 2.61 -6.89 0.74
CA THR A 49 2.78 -6.42 2.12
C THR A 49 2.83 -4.90 2.21
N ARG A 50 2.35 -4.34 3.32
CA ARG A 50 2.39 -2.92 3.63
C ARG A 50 3.04 -2.68 4.98
N GLN A 51 3.94 -1.70 5.01
CA GLN A 51 4.52 -1.18 6.25
C GLN A 51 3.51 -0.33 7.03
N ILE A 52 3.45 -0.55 8.34
CA ILE A 52 2.55 0.12 9.28
C ILE A 52 3.35 0.99 10.25
N PHE A 53 2.87 2.23 10.46
CA PHE A 53 3.56 3.24 11.25
C PHE A 53 2.64 3.84 12.32
N SER A 54 3.11 3.94 13.56
CA SER A 54 2.43 4.66 14.65
C SER A 54 2.91 6.12 14.71
N PRO A 55 2.05 7.09 15.05
CA PRO A 55 0.64 6.96 15.46
C PRO A 55 -0.37 7.12 14.31
N ILE A 56 0.08 7.04 13.06
CA ILE A 56 -0.77 7.39 11.91
C ILE A 56 -1.66 6.22 11.49
N HIS A 57 -1.11 5.01 11.48
CA HIS A 57 -1.77 3.84 10.93
C HIS A 57 -2.46 3.01 11.99
N VAL A 58 -2.16 3.17 13.28
CA VAL A 58 -2.74 2.38 14.37
C VAL A 58 -3.33 3.24 15.47
N ASP A 59 -4.33 2.70 16.16
CA ASP A 59 -4.90 3.28 17.38
C ASP A 59 -4.14 2.82 18.64
N GLU A 60 -4.60 3.25 19.80
CA GLU A 60 -4.02 2.95 21.11
C GLU A 60 -4.11 1.44 21.45
N ASP A 61 -5.08 0.74 20.86
CA ASP A 61 -5.27 -0.70 21.02
C ASP A 61 -4.40 -1.52 20.05
N GLY A 62 -3.64 -0.85 19.18
CA GLY A 62 -2.75 -1.47 18.19
C GLY A 62 -3.46 -1.93 16.91
N ASN A 63 -4.72 -1.54 16.70
CA ASN A 63 -5.46 -1.89 15.48
C ASN A 63 -5.17 -0.88 14.36
N ILE A 64 -5.05 -1.38 13.13
CA ILE A 64 -4.94 -0.56 11.93
C ILE A 64 -6.21 0.28 11.77
N THR A 65 -6.03 1.59 11.76
CA THR A 65 -7.11 2.56 11.60
C THR A 65 -7.42 2.84 10.13
N PRO A 66 -8.57 3.46 9.84
CA PRO A 66 -8.91 3.87 8.48
C PRO A 66 -7.91 4.84 7.82
N ALA A 67 -7.06 5.52 8.59
CA ALA A 67 -6.01 6.38 8.06
C ALA A 67 -4.88 5.58 7.40
N GLY A 68 -4.54 4.40 7.95
CA GLY A 68 -3.45 3.55 7.45
C GLY A 68 -3.66 3.02 6.03
N LEU A 69 -4.91 3.04 5.55
CA LEU A 69 -5.30 2.55 4.22
C LEU A 69 -5.93 3.64 3.33
N SER A 70 -5.99 4.89 3.80
CA SER A 70 -6.68 6.00 3.12
C SER A 70 -6.09 6.37 1.75
N GLU A 71 -4.80 6.10 1.57
CA GLU A 71 -4.01 6.45 0.37
C GLU A 71 -4.49 5.75 -0.90
N ALA A 72 -5.22 4.63 -0.77
CA ALA A 72 -5.81 3.91 -1.90
C ALA A 72 -6.74 4.80 -2.75
N THR A 73 -7.34 5.85 -2.17
CA THR A 73 -8.24 6.77 -2.90
C THR A 73 -7.56 7.97 -3.53
N THR A 74 -6.28 8.21 -3.24
CA THR A 74 -5.59 9.44 -3.65
C THR A 74 -4.37 9.14 -4.51
N HIS A 75 -3.41 8.37 -4.00
CA HIS A 75 -2.10 8.22 -4.63
C HIS A 75 -1.58 6.79 -4.68
N GLY A 76 -2.44 5.82 -4.35
CA GLY A 76 -2.08 4.42 -4.29
C GLY A 76 -1.65 4.02 -2.89
N LEU A 77 -2.17 2.88 -2.45
CA LEU A 77 -1.72 2.24 -1.24
C LEU A 77 -0.45 1.46 -1.56
N SER A 78 0.69 2.08 -1.27
CA SER A 78 2.00 1.47 -1.50
C SER A 78 2.15 0.16 -0.75
N THR A 79 2.59 -0.87 -1.49
CA THR A 79 2.81 -2.25 -1.07
C THR A 79 4.05 -2.82 -1.76
N ASN A 80 4.53 -3.96 -1.27
CA ASN A 80 5.60 -4.72 -1.90
C ASN A 80 5.16 -6.17 -2.14
N ARG A 81 5.48 -6.72 -3.30
CA ARG A 81 5.21 -8.11 -3.70
C ARG A 81 6.22 -9.05 -3.07
N LEU A 82 5.80 -9.89 -2.12
CA LEU A 82 6.68 -10.80 -1.37
C LEU A 82 7.36 -11.85 -2.25
N LYS A 83 6.87 -12.07 -3.47
CA LYS A 83 7.54 -12.89 -4.48
C LYS A 83 8.90 -12.33 -4.92
N TYR A 84 9.10 -11.00 -4.83
CA TYR A 84 10.28 -10.30 -5.34
C TYR A 84 11.08 -9.56 -4.27
N ILE A 85 10.67 -9.63 -3.01
CA ILE A 85 11.39 -9.04 -1.88
C ILE A 85 11.28 -9.93 -0.64
N SER A 86 12.36 -10.02 0.14
CA SER A 86 12.31 -10.72 1.43
C SER A 86 11.63 -9.87 2.49
N GLU A 87 10.99 -10.52 3.45
CA GLU A 87 10.39 -9.83 4.60
C GLU A 87 11.39 -8.95 5.36
N LEU A 88 12.62 -9.44 5.56
CA LEU A 88 13.68 -8.67 6.22
C LEU A 88 14.01 -7.38 5.46
N ALA A 89 14.02 -7.42 4.12
CA ALA A 89 14.22 -6.23 3.31
C ALA A 89 13.04 -5.25 3.44
N VAL A 90 11.79 -5.74 3.50
CA VAL A 90 10.61 -4.89 3.75
C VAL A 90 10.70 -4.22 5.12
N ILE A 91 11.13 -4.94 6.15
CA ILE A 91 11.34 -4.41 7.51
C ILE A 91 12.41 -3.33 7.50
N ASN A 92 13.57 -3.58 6.90
CA ASN A 92 14.65 -2.60 6.81
C ASN A 92 14.20 -1.33 6.09
N LYS A 93 13.43 -1.46 5.00
CA LYS A 93 12.84 -0.31 4.30
C LYS A 93 11.89 0.49 5.20
N GLY A 94 11.13 -0.18 6.07
CA GLY A 94 10.26 0.47 7.05
C GLY A 94 11.06 1.28 8.07
N ILE A 95 12.17 0.72 8.56
CA ILE A 95 13.11 1.38 9.48
C ILE A 95 13.76 2.60 8.81
N ASP A 96 14.29 2.42 7.59
CA ASP A 96 14.91 3.50 6.82
C ASP A 96 13.92 4.64 6.56
N LYS A 97 12.67 4.29 6.20
CA LYS A 97 11.60 5.26 6.02
C LYS A 97 11.25 6.01 7.31
N GLN A 98 11.16 5.31 8.45
CA GLN A 98 10.97 5.96 9.74
C GLN A 98 12.09 6.96 10.03
N ASN A 99 13.34 6.54 9.84
CA ASN A 99 14.51 7.37 10.13
C ASN A 99 14.51 8.63 9.28
N LEU A 100 14.19 8.50 7.98
CA LEU A 100 14.06 9.62 7.06
C LEU A 100 12.89 10.54 7.43
N ASP A 101 11.70 10.00 7.68
CA ASP A 101 10.51 10.79 8.03
C ASP A 101 10.74 11.59 9.34
N ASN A 102 11.51 11.04 10.29
CA ASN A 102 11.83 11.66 11.59
C ASN A 102 12.97 12.68 11.55
N GLN A 103 13.68 12.83 10.43
CA GLN A 103 14.64 13.92 10.24
C GLN A 103 13.94 15.28 10.07
N ASN A 104 12.64 15.29 9.75
CA ASN A 104 11.88 16.52 9.60
C ASN A 104 11.31 16.98 10.97
N PRO A 105 11.83 18.07 11.56
CA PRO A 105 11.40 18.54 12.88
C PRO A 105 9.98 19.11 12.90
N ASP A 106 9.41 19.48 11.75
CA ASP A 106 8.05 20.05 11.64
C ASP A 106 6.96 18.97 11.67
N ARG A 107 7.34 17.68 11.65
CA ARG A 107 6.41 16.55 11.64
C ARG A 107 6.50 15.78 12.94
N LYS A 108 5.34 15.30 13.42
CA LYS A 108 5.30 14.37 14.56
C LYS A 108 6.12 13.12 14.21
N PRO A 109 6.98 12.64 15.13
CA PRO A 109 7.73 11.41 14.92
C PRO A 109 6.81 10.23 14.60
N ARG A 110 7.29 9.36 13.74
CA ARG A 110 6.62 8.14 13.29
C ARG A 110 7.51 6.96 13.63
N ASN A 111 6.90 5.91 14.14
CA ASN A 111 7.60 4.65 14.39
C ASN A 111 7.03 3.58 13.45
N PHE A 112 7.87 2.95 12.67
CA PHE A 112 7.58 1.67 12.05
C PHE A 112 7.34 0.65 13.15
N ILE A 113 6.19 -0.02 13.09
CA ILE A 113 5.74 -0.96 14.13
C ILE A 113 5.53 -2.38 13.59
N GLY A 114 5.40 -2.54 12.28
CA GLY A 114 5.12 -3.85 11.71
C GLY A 114 4.66 -3.80 10.27
N ILE A 115 4.19 -4.94 9.80
CA ILE A 115 3.69 -5.13 8.44
C ILE A 115 2.32 -5.81 8.47
N THR A 116 1.52 -5.56 7.44
CA THR A 116 0.29 -6.30 7.17
C THR A 116 0.34 -6.84 5.75
N GLU A 117 -0.20 -8.03 5.56
CA GLU A 117 -0.16 -8.74 4.29
C GLU A 117 -1.55 -8.96 3.71
N PHE A 118 -1.62 -9.00 2.38
CA PHE A 118 -2.82 -9.23 1.62
C PHE A 118 -2.53 -10.25 0.55
N GLU A 119 -3.41 -11.24 0.43
CA GLU A 119 -3.51 -12.01 -0.81
C GLU A 119 -4.23 -11.13 -1.84
N VAL A 120 -3.70 -11.05 -3.05
CA VAL A 120 -4.23 -10.16 -4.10
C VAL A 120 -5.67 -10.54 -4.45
N SER A 121 -5.97 -11.83 -4.57
CA SER A 121 -7.32 -12.36 -4.79
C SER A 121 -8.34 -11.77 -3.81
N GLN A 122 -8.01 -11.74 -2.51
CA GLN A 122 -8.88 -11.21 -1.46
C GLN A 122 -9.15 -9.71 -1.64
N ILE A 123 -8.19 -8.93 -2.14
CA ILE A 123 -8.40 -7.52 -2.47
C ILE A 123 -9.37 -7.40 -3.65
N ARG A 124 -9.18 -8.22 -4.69
CA ARG A 124 -10.01 -8.20 -5.90
C ARG A 124 -11.45 -8.63 -5.63
N GLU A 125 -11.68 -9.49 -4.63
CA GLU A 125 -13.01 -9.91 -4.18
C GLU A 125 -13.75 -8.85 -3.34
N ILE A 126 -13.07 -7.76 -2.91
CA ILE A 126 -13.72 -6.70 -2.15
C ILE A 126 -14.70 -5.92 -3.04
N THR A 127 -15.96 -6.14 -2.75
CA THR A 127 -17.10 -5.43 -3.36
C THR A 127 -17.69 -4.39 -2.42
N ASP A 128 -18.38 -3.39 -2.98
CA ASP A 128 -19.21 -2.48 -2.20
C ASP A 128 -20.56 -3.12 -1.83
N HIS A 129 -21.49 -2.32 -1.31
CA HIS A 129 -22.82 -2.79 -0.90
C HIS A 129 -23.72 -3.20 -2.08
N LEU A 130 -23.36 -2.81 -3.31
CA LEU A 130 -24.06 -3.20 -4.54
C LEU A 130 -23.41 -4.42 -5.21
N GLY A 131 -22.39 -5.00 -4.60
CA GLY A 131 -21.65 -6.13 -5.17
C GLY A 131 -20.65 -5.72 -6.25
N VAL A 132 -20.35 -4.42 -6.40
CA VAL A 132 -19.40 -3.93 -7.41
C VAL A 132 -17.99 -3.94 -6.82
N ARG A 133 -17.05 -4.57 -7.53
CA ARG A 133 -15.62 -4.55 -7.19
C ARG A 133 -15.10 -3.11 -7.18
N GLY A 134 -14.36 -2.75 -6.13
CA GLY A 134 -13.91 -1.36 -5.96
C GLY A 134 -12.41 -1.14 -5.81
N LEU A 135 -11.62 -2.21 -5.78
CA LEU A 135 -10.17 -2.16 -5.57
C LEU A 135 -9.42 -2.91 -6.67
N ALA A 136 -8.33 -2.32 -7.15
CA ALA A 136 -7.41 -2.89 -8.15
C ALA A 136 -5.97 -2.81 -7.65
N VAL A 137 -5.15 -3.77 -8.07
CA VAL A 137 -3.73 -3.89 -7.71
C VAL A 137 -2.89 -3.78 -8.96
N PHE A 138 -2.01 -2.78 -8.99
CA PHE A 138 -1.17 -2.47 -10.14
C PHE A 138 0.30 -2.73 -9.87
N ASP A 139 1.01 -3.24 -10.87
CA ASP A 139 2.47 -3.33 -10.85
C ASP A 139 3.08 -1.94 -11.14
N THR A 140 3.24 -1.17 -10.07
CA THR A 140 3.82 0.18 -10.07
C THR A 140 5.29 0.16 -9.64
N ALA A 141 6.04 -0.88 -10.06
CA ALA A 141 7.46 -1.05 -9.78
C ALA A 141 8.26 0.25 -9.95
N LEU A 142 9.23 0.49 -9.07
CA LEU A 142 10.11 1.65 -9.12
C LEU A 142 11.52 1.23 -9.49
N GLU A 143 12.33 2.15 -10.01
CA GLU A 143 13.73 1.89 -10.40
C GLU A 143 14.57 1.32 -9.26
N ASN A 144 14.31 1.79 -8.03
CA ASN A 144 14.99 1.34 -6.81
C ASN A 144 14.16 0.35 -5.99
N ASP A 145 13.01 -0.09 -6.51
CA ASP A 145 12.12 -1.04 -5.86
C ASP A 145 11.22 -1.76 -6.88
N ASN A 146 11.79 -2.74 -7.56
CA ASN A 146 11.05 -3.54 -8.56
C ASN A 146 9.93 -4.40 -7.93
N SER A 147 9.91 -4.55 -6.60
CA SER A 147 8.84 -5.26 -5.90
C SER A 147 7.62 -4.38 -5.61
N HIS A 148 7.71 -3.07 -5.86
CA HIS A 148 6.66 -2.12 -5.51
C HIS A 148 5.37 -2.38 -6.31
N SER A 149 4.25 -2.30 -5.62
CA SER A 149 2.90 -2.34 -6.19
C SER A 149 2.00 -1.37 -5.45
N ASP A 150 0.89 -0.99 -6.05
CA ASP A 150 -0.12 -0.13 -5.41
C ASP A 150 -1.51 -0.75 -5.47
N VAL A 151 -2.24 -0.63 -4.36
CA VAL A 151 -3.69 -0.87 -4.34
C VAL A 151 -4.42 0.46 -4.50
N PHE A 152 -5.31 0.55 -5.48
CA PHE A 152 -6.14 1.73 -5.72
C PHE A 152 -7.62 1.42 -5.55
N CYS A 153 -8.35 2.41 -5.04
CA CYS A 153 -9.81 2.48 -5.09
C CYS A 153 -10.23 3.24 -6.35
N PHE A 154 -10.79 2.50 -7.31
CA PHE A 154 -11.26 3.03 -8.59
C PHE A 154 -12.77 3.32 -8.62
N THR A 155 -13.47 3.08 -7.51
CA THR A 155 -14.88 3.47 -7.37
C THR A 155 -15.04 4.77 -6.61
N SER A 156 -16.24 5.35 -6.66
CA SER A 156 -16.53 6.63 -6.01
C SER A 156 -16.21 6.64 -4.51
N LYS A 157 -15.94 7.84 -3.98
CA LYS A 157 -15.75 8.08 -2.54
C LYS A 157 -16.92 7.60 -1.67
N LYS A 158 -18.13 7.48 -2.22
CA LYS A 158 -19.29 6.94 -1.48
C LYS A 158 -19.12 5.47 -1.15
N SER A 159 -18.59 4.67 -2.08
CA SER A 159 -18.34 3.24 -1.88
C SER A 159 -17.10 2.97 -1.00
N TRP A 160 -16.15 3.92 -0.96
CA TRP A 160 -14.88 3.77 -0.23
C TRP A 160 -15.05 3.38 1.24
N ARG A 161 -16.05 3.93 1.96
CA ARG A 161 -16.24 3.59 3.38
C ARG A 161 -16.46 2.09 3.59
N SER A 162 -17.28 1.47 2.74
CA SER A 162 -17.56 0.03 2.80
C SER A 162 -16.35 -0.81 2.40
N LEU A 163 -15.73 -0.46 1.28
CA LEU A 163 -14.54 -1.16 0.75
C LEU A 163 -13.39 -1.13 1.76
N ARG A 164 -13.11 0.05 2.32
CA ARG A 164 -12.08 0.24 3.34
C ARG A 164 -12.36 -0.57 4.58
N SER A 165 -13.61 -0.67 5.04
CA SER A 165 -13.94 -1.48 6.22
C SER A 165 -13.58 -2.95 6.02
N LYS A 166 -13.82 -3.50 4.82
CA LYS A 166 -13.44 -4.88 4.47
C LYS A 166 -11.92 -5.03 4.40
N LEU A 167 -11.24 -4.07 3.76
CA LEU A 167 -9.77 -4.05 3.67
C LEU A 167 -9.10 -3.94 5.05
N ILE A 168 -9.63 -3.11 5.95
CA ILE A 168 -9.17 -3.02 7.36
C ILE A 168 -9.33 -4.37 8.07
N GLY A 169 -10.43 -5.09 7.83
CA GLY A 169 -10.66 -6.41 8.41
C GLY A 169 -9.56 -7.40 8.02
N ILE A 170 -9.19 -7.45 6.74
CA ILE A 170 -8.07 -8.26 6.25
C ILE A 170 -6.75 -7.77 6.85
N ALA A 171 -6.51 -6.46 6.84
CA ALA A 171 -5.28 -5.86 7.31
C ALA A 171 -5.02 -6.18 8.80
N ASN A 172 -6.03 -6.03 9.66
CA ASN A 172 -5.91 -6.34 11.08
C ASN A 172 -5.72 -7.84 11.34
N LYS A 173 -6.41 -8.71 10.59
CA LYS A 173 -6.24 -10.17 10.70
C LYS A 173 -4.80 -10.61 10.41
N ASN A 174 -4.14 -9.95 9.46
CA ASN A 174 -2.79 -10.29 9.00
C ASN A 174 -1.72 -9.33 9.53
N PHE A 175 -2.06 -8.43 10.47
CA PHE A 175 -1.11 -7.47 11.01
C PHE A 175 -0.13 -8.17 11.97
N ARG A 176 1.16 -7.98 11.71
CA ARG A 176 2.25 -8.53 12.52
C ARG A 176 3.10 -7.39 13.05
N LEU A 177 3.16 -7.28 14.39
CA LEU A 177 4.11 -6.40 15.05
C LEU A 177 5.53 -6.92 14.83
N VAL A 178 6.42 -6.02 14.46
CA VAL A 178 7.85 -6.29 14.31
C VAL A 178 8.55 -5.64 15.49
N TYR A 179 8.92 -6.46 16.48
CA TYR A 179 9.73 -6.00 17.59
C TYR A 179 11.15 -5.73 17.11
N ILE A 180 11.47 -4.46 16.89
CA ILE A 180 12.85 -4.03 16.75
C ILE A 180 13.39 -3.92 18.16
N ILE A 181 14.19 -4.91 18.58
CA ILE A 181 15.02 -4.75 19.78
C ILE A 181 15.93 -3.56 19.48
N PRO A 182 15.85 -2.45 20.24
CA PRO A 182 16.80 -1.38 20.07
C PRO A 182 18.18 -1.98 20.24
N SER A 183 19.00 -1.96 19.18
CA SER A 183 20.41 -2.26 19.31
C SER A 183 20.90 -1.40 20.46
N GLN A 184 21.43 -2.02 21.52
CA GLN A 184 22.03 -1.32 22.64
C GLN A 184 22.88 -0.20 22.04
N GLN A 185 22.49 1.05 22.27
CA GLN A 185 23.38 2.16 22.05
C GLN A 185 24.59 1.81 22.90
N THR A 186 25.68 1.44 22.23
CA THR A 186 26.98 1.30 22.86
C THR A 186 27.23 2.66 23.49
N LEU A 187 27.06 2.71 24.82
CA LEU A 187 27.56 3.77 25.66
C LEU A 187 29.09 3.69 25.56
N GLU A 188 29.63 4.18 24.46
CA GLU A 188 31.03 4.56 24.42
C GLU A 188 31.16 5.83 25.25
N LYS A 189 31.84 5.64 26.39
CA LYS A 189 32.22 6.64 27.39
C LYS A 189 33.20 7.66 26.82
#